data_AF-A0AAE0MGB8-F1
#
_entry.id   AF-A0AAE0MGB8-F1
#
_cell.length_a   1.000
_cell.length_b   1.000
_cell.length_c   1.000
_cell.angle_alpha   90.00
_cell.angle_beta   90.00
_cell.angle_gamma   90.00
#
_symmetry.space_group_name_H-M   'P 1'
#
loop_
_entity.id
_entity.type
_entity.pdbx_description
1 polymer ?
#
loop_
_entity_poly.entity_id
_entity_poly.type
_entity_poly.pdbx_seq_one_letter_code
_entity_poly.pdbx_strand_id
1 'polypeptide(L)'
;MFTSTILAATLTTLASAASVSDTPHDMYSSSIAVLSCYIDTNRVAYFPQSVDCDRICIRVSYGGRSVYLLRIDHAINNPVAGGGIQMDYETVPADNYRSLIKTISGKVPLTAANSINYVDSCLSLPNSWIAQNRELHNILNPTCTWG
;
A
#
# COMPACT_ATOMS: atom_id res chain seq x y z
N MET A 1 5.73 22.69 -49.85
CA MET A 1 5.27 21.34 -49.44
C MET A 1 6.20 20.88 -48.33
N PHE A 2 5.80 21.00 -47.06
CA PHE A 2 6.54 20.41 -45.93
C PHE A 2 5.50 19.88 -44.94
N THR A 3 5.25 18.58 -44.97
CA THR A 3 4.38 17.89 -44.02
C THR A 3 5.23 17.30 -42.91
N SER A 4 5.23 17.92 -41.74
CA SER A 4 5.87 17.39 -40.53
C SER A 4 4.98 16.31 -39.91
N THR A 5 5.41 15.06 -40.01
CA THR A 5 4.83 13.93 -39.28
C THR A 5 5.33 13.93 -37.83
N ILE A 6 4.42 14.08 -36.87
CA ILE A 6 4.69 13.96 -35.44
C ILE A 6 4.64 12.48 -35.07
N LEU A 7 5.77 11.94 -34.60
CA LEU A 7 5.87 10.56 -34.09
C LEU A 7 5.41 10.56 -32.61
N ALA A 8 4.22 10.03 -32.33
CA ALA A 8 3.75 9.84 -30.97
C ALA A 8 4.46 8.63 -30.35
N ALA A 9 5.35 8.85 -29.38
CA ALA A 9 5.93 7.79 -28.59
C ALA A 9 4.90 7.24 -27.59
N THR A 10 4.37 6.06 -27.85
CA THR A 10 3.50 5.35 -26.89
C THR A 10 4.35 4.83 -25.75
N LEU A 11 4.16 5.38 -24.54
CA LEU A 11 4.79 4.91 -23.31
C LEU A 11 4.11 3.59 -22.90
N THR A 12 4.66 2.45 -23.33
CA THR A 12 4.25 1.14 -22.83
C THR A 12 4.81 0.96 -21.42
N THR A 13 3.93 1.00 -20.41
CA THR A 13 4.28 0.64 -19.03
C THR A 13 4.59 -0.86 -18.97
N LEU A 14 5.85 -1.21 -18.76
CA LEU A 14 6.26 -2.59 -18.46
C LEU A 14 5.68 -2.97 -17.09
N ALA A 15 4.69 -3.86 -17.07
CA ALA A 15 4.29 -4.56 -15.86
C ALA A 15 5.44 -5.48 -15.46
N SER A 16 6.17 -5.13 -14.40
CA SER A 16 7.18 -6.02 -13.83
C SER A 16 6.46 -7.20 -13.18
N ALA A 17 6.51 -8.38 -13.79
CA ALA A 17 6.13 -9.63 -13.15
C ALA A 17 7.20 -9.97 -12.09
N ALA A 18 7.00 -9.45 -10.88
CA ALA A 18 7.83 -9.77 -9.74
C ALA A 18 7.05 -10.75 -8.85
N SER A 19 7.74 -11.69 -8.20
CA SER A 19 7.13 -12.57 -7.21
C SER A 19 7.34 -12.01 -5.81
N VAL A 20 6.32 -12.12 -4.95
CA VAL A 20 6.40 -11.72 -3.55
C VAL A 20 5.90 -12.85 -2.66
N SER A 21 6.54 -12.95 -1.49
CA SER A 21 6.28 -13.96 -0.47
C SER A 21 5.53 -13.33 0.69
N ASP A 22 4.20 -13.32 0.62
CA ASP A 22 3.39 -12.64 1.65
C ASP A 22 2.81 -13.63 2.65
N THR A 23 2.59 -13.17 3.88
CA THR A 23 1.92 -13.96 4.93
C THR A 23 0.61 -13.31 5.40
N PRO A 24 -0.45 -14.09 5.67
CA PRO A 24 -1.69 -13.57 6.24
C PRO A 24 -1.49 -12.95 7.63
N HIS A 25 -2.41 -12.06 8.04
CA HIS A 25 -2.47 -11.49 9.39
C HIS A 25 -3.34 -12.34 10.34
N ASP A 26 -2.79 -12.79 11.47
CA ASP A 26 -3.59 -13.30 12.61
C ASP A 26 -4.13 -12.15 13.49
N MET A 27 -3.39 -11.04 13.55
CA MET A 27 -3.79 -9.78 14.17
C MET A 27 -3.29 -8.61 13.31
N TYR A 28 -4.12 -7.58 13.16
CA TYR A 28 -3.73 -6.39 12.41
C TYR A 28 -2.89 -5.44 13.27
N SER A 29 -1.69 -5.11 12.81
CA SER A 29 -0.83 -4.10 13.41
C SER A 29 0.11 -3.50 12.36
N SER A 30 -0.39 -2.53 11.59
CA SER A 30 0.38 -1.87 10.52
C SER A 30 1.72 -1.31 11.00
N SER A 31 2.80 -1.70 10.33
CA SER A 31 4.15 -1.15 10.52
C SER A 31 4.29 0.35 10.31
N ILE A 32 3.36 0.97 9.57
CA ILE A 32 3.32 2.43 9.35
C ILE A 32 2.16 3.11 10.11
N ALA A 33 1.54 2.35 11.02
CA ALA A 33 0.47 2.81 11.89
C ALA A 33 -0.78 3.31 11.16
N VAL A 34 -1.20 2.58 10.12
CA VAL A 34 -2.54 2.74 9.52
C VAL A 34 -3.60 2.20 10.46
N LEU A 35 -4.71 2.91 10.61
CA LEU A 35 -5.83 2.52 11.47
C LEU A 35 -6.75 1.48 10.81
N SER A 36 -7.00 0.37 11.51
CA SER A 36 -7.80 -0.75 11.01
C SER A 36 -9.28 -0.42 10.84
N CYS A 37 -9.81 0.47 11.69
CA CYS A 37 -11.23 0.85 11.65
C CYS A 37 -11.63 1.57 10.36
N TYR A 38 -10.66 2.11 9.62
CA TYR A 38 -10.86 2.86 8.40
C TYR A 38 -10.40 2.12 7.15
N ILE A 39 -10.13 0.82 7.22
CA ILE A 39 -9.77 0.02 6.04
C ILE A 39 -10.49 -1.34 6.03
N ASP A 40 -10.33 -2.09 4.94
CA ASP A 40 -10.62 -3.53 4.94
C ASP A 40 -9.37 -4.32 5.29
N THR A 41 -9.29 -4.83 6.53
CA THR A 41 -8.15 -5.62 7.00
C THR A 41 -8.00 -6.96 6.30
N ASN A 42 -9.05 -7.47 5.62
CA ASN A 42 -8.94 -8.67 4.78
C ASN A 42 -8.17 -8.43 3.48
N ARG A 43 -7.77 -7.17 3.24
CA ARG A 43 -7.04 -6.73 2.05
C ARG A 43 -5.65 -6.20 2.42
N VAL A 44 -5.09 -6.71 3.51
CA VAL A 44 -3.74 -6.40 4.01
C VAL A 44 -3.00 -7.71 4.24
N ALA A 45 -1.70 -7.73 3.95
CA ALA A 45 -0.81 -8.86 4.22
C ALA A 45 0.54 -8.35 4.74
N TYR A 46 1.33 -9.23 5.35
CA TYR A 46 2.73 -8.94 5.67
C TYR A 46 3.61 -9.13 4.45
N PHE A 47 4.34 -8.08 4.09
CA PHE A 47 5.27 -8.07 2.97
C PHE A 47 6.72 -8.23 3.44
N PRO A 48 7.61 -8.86 2.66
CA PRO A 48 9.03 -8.94 3.01
C PRO A 48 9.76 -7.61 2.77
N GLN A 49 9.22 -6.73 1.92
CA GLN A 49 9.80 -5.42 1.64
C GLN A 49 9.21 -4.33 2.54
N SER A 50 10.05 -3.37 2.93
CA SER A 50 9.62 -2.17 3.64
C SER A 50 8.54 -1.40 2.88
N VAL A 51 7.64 -0.77 3.63
CA VAL A 51 6.58 0.09 3.09
C VAL A 51 7.21 1.40 2.59
N ASP A 52 6.95 1.77 1.33
CA ASP A 52 7.40 3.03 0.74
C ASP A 52 6.25 4.06 0.64
N CYS A 53 6.54 5.22 0.06
CA CYS A 53 5.60 6.36 0.01
C CYS A 53 4.67 6.37 -1.22
N ASP A 54 4.89 5.48 -2.18
CA ASP A 54 4.25 5.51 -3.51
C ASP A 54 3.53 4.21 -3.87
N ARG A 55 4.10 3.08 -3.50
CA ARG A 55 3.68 1.74 -3.91
C ARG A 55 3.06 1.02 -2.73
N ILE A 56 2.04 1.64 -2.15
CA ILE A 56 1.27 1.08 -1.03
C ILE A 56 0.13 0.18 -1.50
N CYS A 57 -0.08 0.04 -2.81
CA CYS A 57 -1.02 -0.92 -3.33
C CYS A 57 -0.41 -1.72 -4.45
N ILE A 58 -0.78 -2.99 -4.40
CA ILE A 58 -0.36 -3.97 -5.35
C ILE A 58 -1.57 -4.81 -5.75
N ARG A 59 -1.50 -5.36 -6.96
CA ARG A 59 -2.34 -6.48 -7.34
C ARG A 59 -1.49 -7.74 -7.19
N VAL A 60 -1.97 -8.69 -6.40
CA VAL A 60 -1.38 -10.03 -6.31
C VAL A 60 -2.21 -11.01 -7.10
N SER A 61 -1.56 -11.99 -7.73
CA SER A 61 -2.20 -13.04 -8.51
C SER A 61 -1.64 -14.40 -8.15
N TYR A 62 -2.54 -15.38 -8.03
CA TYR A 62 -2.22 -16.77 -7.73
C TYR A 62 -3.31 -17.69 -8.26
N GLY A 63 -2.92 -18.77 -8.97
CA GLY A 63 -3.87 -19.78 -9.46
C GLY A 63 -4.99 -19.22 -10.34
N GLY A 64 -4.70 -18.22 -11.18
CA GLY A 64 -5.68 -17.57 -12.07
C GLY A 64 -6.65 -16.60 -11.38
N ARG A 65 -6.45 -16.30 -10.09
CA ARG A 65 -7.21 -15.29 -9.35
C ARG A 65 -6.32 -14.10 -9.03
N SER A 66 -6.90 -12.91 -8.94
CA SER A 66 -6.19 -11.69 -8.56
C SER A 66 -6.98 -10.88 -7.53
N VAL A 67 -6.28 -10.27 -6.59
CA VAL A 67 -6.85 -9.34 -5.61
C VAL A 67 -5.94 -8.13 -5.42
N TYR A 68 -6.54 -6.99 -5.05
CA TYR A 68 -5.80 -5.82 -4.62
C TYR A 68 -5.52 -5.90 -3.12
N LEU A 69 -4.28 -5.62 -2.74
CA LEU A 69 -3.84 -5.55 -1.34
C LEU A 69 -3.23 -4.19 -1.03
N LEU A 70 -3.39 -3.75 0.21
CA LEU A 70 -2.69 -2.63 0.81
C LEU A 70 -1.37 -3.13 1.39
N ARG A 71 -0.26 -2.64 0.82
CA ARG A 71 1.10 -2.85 1.28
C ARG A 71 1.46 -1.80 2.33
N ILE A 72 0.93 -2.00 3.52
CA ILE A 72 1.04 -1.10 4.67
C ILE A 72 1.66 -1.80 5.90
N ASP A 73 2.14 -3.01 5.70
CA ASP A 73 2.78 -3.79 6.74
C ASP A 73 3.94 -4.61 6.16
N HIS A 74 4.94 -4.87 6.97
CA HIS A 74 6.07 -5.69 6.59
C HIS A 74 6.52 -6.60 7.73
N ALA A 75 7.05 -7.77 7.40
CA ALA A 75 7.59 -8.70 8.38
C ALA A 75 9.04 -9.07 7.99
N ILE A 76 10.02 -8.43 8.65
CA ILE A 76 11.45 -8.74 8.42
C ILE A 76 11.87 -10.04 9.14
N ASN A 77 11.23 -10.39 10.27
CA ASN A 77 11.73 -11.44 11.17
C ASN A 77 10.71 -12.53 11.59
N ASN A 78 9.46 -12.50 11.12
CA ASN A 78 8.44 -13.48 11.52
C ASN A 78 7.70 -14.05 10.30
N PRO A 79 8.29 -15.04 9.59
CA PRO A 79 7.50 -15.88 8.71
C PRO A 79 6.46 -16.62 9.57
N VAL A 80 5.18 -16.40 9.29
CA VAL A 80 4.07 -17.12 9.93
C VAL A 80 4.24 -18.63 9.70
N ALA A 81 3.81 -19.46 10.65
CA ALA A 81 3.89 -20.91 10.54
C ALA A 81 3.21 -21.40 9.25
N GLY A 82 4.01 -21.86 8.28
CA GLY A 82 3.57 -22.18 6.91
C GLY A 82 4.40 -21.50 5.82
N GLY A 83 5.17 -20.45 6.17
CA GLY A 83 5.95 -19.66 5.20
C GLY A 83 5.08 -18.71 4.39
N GLY A 84 5.72 -17.78 3.67
CA GLY A 84 4.99 -16.89 2.75
C GLY A 84 4.55 -17.62 1.49
N ILE A 85 3.39 -17.23 0.95
CA ILE A 85 2.88 -17.76 -0.31
C ILE A 85 3.54 -16.96 -1.44
N GLN A 86 4.22 -17.66 -2.35
CA GLN A 86 4.74 -17.03 -3.57
C GLN A 86 3.58 -16.66 -4.50
N MET A 87 3.43 -15.37 -4.76
CA MET A 87 2.41 -14.82 -5.65
C MET A 87 3.06 -13.88 -6.64
N ASP A 88 2.48 -13.78 -7.84
CA ASP A 88 2.85 -12.73 -8.79
C ASP A 88 2.28 -11.42 -8.27
N TYR A 89 3.08 -10.36 -8.23
CA TYR A 89 2.60 -9.03 -7.88
C TYR A 89 2.99 -7.98 -8.92
N GLU A 90 2.13 -6.98 -9.01
CA GLU A 90 2.39 -5.75 -9.75
C GLU A 90 2.01 -4.54 -8.90
N THR A 91 2.80 -3.48 -9.02
CA THR A 91 2.43 -2.17 -8.47
C THR A 91 1.35 -1.57 -9.35
N VAL A 92 0.26 -1.11 -8.75
CA VAL A 92 -0.85 -0.48 -9.48
C VAL A 92 -1.02 0.98 -9.07
N PRO A 93 -1.54 1.85 -9.97
CA PRO A 93 -1.80 3.24 -9.69
C PRO A 93 -2.74 3.43 -8.52
N ALA A 94 -2.59 4.60 -7.91
CA ALA A 94 -2.99 4.74 -6.55
C ALA A 94 -4.50 4.84 -6.28
N ASP A 95 -5.25 5.15 -7.33
CA ASP A 95 -6.68 5.37 -7.19
C ASP A 95 -7.49 4.07 -7.17
N ASN A 96 -6.90 2.92 -7.55
CA ASN A 96 -7.60 1.62 -7.62
C ASN A 96 -8.04 1.07 -6.26
N TYR A 97 -7.58 1.65 -5.15
CA TYR A 97 -7.76 1.17 -3.79
C TYR A 97 -8.58 2.11 -2.91
N ARG A 98 -9.16 3.17 -3.49
CA ARG A 98 -10.11 4.02 -2.76
C ARG A 98 -11.28 3.23 -2.17
N SER A 99 -11.63 2.07 -2.72
CA SER A 99 -12.65 1.17 -2.17
C SER A 99 -12.19 0.40 -0.92
N LEU A 100 -10.88 0.28 -0.69
CA LEU A 100 -10.30 -0.39 0.47
C LEU A 100 -10.11 0.55 1.67
N ILE A 101 -10.10 1.87 1.40
CA ILE A 101 -10.00 2.94 2.39
C ILE A 101 -11.41 3.47 2.67
N LYS A 102 -11.81 3.42 3.94
CA LYS A 102 -13.16 3.77 4.41
C LYS A 102 -13.23 5.13 5.09
N THR A 103 -12.16 5.92 5.02
CA THR A 103 -12.18 7.31 5.47
C THR A 103 -13.13 8.12 4.58
N ILE A 104 -13.78 9.13 5.15
CA ILE A 104 -14.69 10.00 4.40
C ILE A 104 -13.93 10.74 3.27
N SER A 105 -12.66 11.09 3.52
CA SER A 105 -11.79 11.75 2.54
C SER A 105 -11.23 10.80 1.47
N GLY A 106 -11.32 9.49 1.69
CA GLY A 106 -10.64 8.47 0.88
C GLY A 106 -9.10 8.50 1.00
N LYS A 107 -8.54 9.17 2.01
CA LYS A 107 -7.09 9.24 2.29
C LYS A 107 -6.66 8.18 3.30
N VAL A 108 -5.38 7.82 3.28
CA VAL A 108 -4.82 6.82 4.20
C VAL A 108 -4.90 7.31 5.64
N PRO A 109 -5.57 6.54 6.54
CA PRO A 109 -5.79 6.92 7.93
C PRO A 109 -4.58 6.53 8.79
N LEU A 110 -3.70 7.49 9.07
CA LEU A 110 -2.51 7.27 9.89
C LEU A 110 -2.74 7.83 11.30
N THR A 111 -2.21 7.17 12.33
CA THR A 111 -2.21 7.78 13.67
C THR A 111 -1.18 8.90 13.79
N ALA A 112 -1.59 10.03 14.35
CA ALA A 112 -0.70 11.15 14.67
C ALA A 112 0.36 10.81 15.72
N ALA A 113 0.16 9.77 16.54
CA ALA A 113 1.09 9.40 17.61
C ALA A 113 2.22 8.49 17.10
N ASN A 114 1.91 7.54 16.22
CA ASN A 114 2.85 6.46 15.88
C ASN A 114 3.35 6.50 14.42
N SER A 115 2.77 7.32 13.54
CA SER A 115 3.15 7.35 12.11
C SER A 115 4.16 8.44 11.74
N ILE A 116 4.55 9.32 12.66
CA ILE A 116 5.23 10.59 12.32
C ILE A 116 6.56 10.38 11.59
N ASN A 117 7.37 9.39 11.97
CA ASN A 117 8.63 9.11 11.25
C ASN A 117 8.39 8.68 9.80
N TYR A 118 7.34 7.88 9.56
CA TYR A 118 6.95 7.48 8.21
C TYR A 118 6.44 8.69 7.41
N VAL A 119 5.55 9.47 8.02
CA VAL A 119 4.99 10.68 7.41
C VAL A 119 6.08 11.69 7.05
N ASP A 120 7.02 11.94 7.93
CA ASP A 120 8.14 12.86 7.71
C ASP A 120 9.02 12.39 6.54
N SER A 121 9.36 11.10 6.50
CA SER A 121 10.12 10.54 5.38
C SER A 121 9.39 10.69 4.04
N CYS A 122 8.07 10.51 4.01
CA CYS A 122 7.29 10.74 2.80
C CYS A 122 7.11 12.22 2.46
N LEU A 123 7.04 13.11 3.44
CA LEU A 123 6.99 14.56 3.22
C LEU A 123 8.28 15.10 2.61
N SER A 124 9.43 14.46 2.87
CA SER A 124 10.70 14.77 2.19
C SER A 124 10.65 14.47 0.67
N LEU A 125 9.68 13.67 0.24
CA LEU A 125 9.36 13.33 -1.15
C LEU A 125 8.00 13.95 -1.52
N PRO A 126 7.91 15.26 -1.83
CA PRO A 126 6.63 15.99 -1.91
C PRO A 126 5.69 15.50 -3.03
N ASN A 127 6.24 14.81 -4.04
CA ASN A 127 5.47 14.21 -5.12
C ASN A 127 5.04 12.77 -4.83
N SER A 128 5.40 12.23 -3.67
CA SER A 128 4.99 10.88 -3.30
C SER A 128 3.49 10.83 -3.03
N TRP A 129 2.87 9.70 -3.33
CA TRP A 129 1.43 9.58 -3.19
C TRP A 129 0.95 9.77 -1.75
N ILE A 130 1.65 9.21 -0.76
CA ILE A 130 1.36 9.38 0.67
C ILE A 130 1.50 10.84 1.14
N ALA A 131 2.47 11.59 0.61
CA ALA A 131 2.61 13.00 0.92
C ALA A 131 1.35 13.81 0.55
N GLN A 132 0.57 13.34 -0.42
CA GLN A 132 -0.62 14.02 -0.93
C GLN A 132 -1.94 13.38 -0.42
N ASN A 133 -1.93 12.08 -0.11
CA ASN A 133 -3.12 11.26 0.12
C ASN A 133 -3.15 10.57 1.49
N ARG A 134 -2.71 11.29 2.52
CA ARG A 134 -2.82 10.87 3.92
C ARG A 134 -3.70 11.80 4.75
N GLU A 135 -4.18 11.30 5.86
CA GLU A 135 -4.74 12.09 6.94
C GLU A 135 -4.26 11.55 8.29
N LEU A 136 -4.17 12.45 9.27
CA LEU A 136 -3.72 12.14 10.61
C LEU A 136 -4.90 12.12 11.57
N HIS A 137 -5.02 11.04 12.34
CA HIS A 137 -6.03 10.86 13.36
C HIS A 137 -5.37 10.84 14.73
N ASN A 138 -5.93 11.59 15.69
CA ASN A 138 -5.50 11.51 17.09
C ASN A 138 -6.11 10.29 17.76
N ILE A 139 -5.60 9.11 17.41
CA ILE A 139 -6.04 7.80 17.88
C ILE A 139 -4.78 7.01 18.27
N LEU A 140 -4.76 6.49 19.48
CA LEU A 140 -3.59 5.81 20.04
C LEU A 140 -3.45 4.37 19.53
N ASN A 141 -4.57 3.66 19.33
CA ASN A 141 -4.56 2.24 19.00
C ASN A 141 -5.15 1.94 17.61
N PRO A 142 -4.66 0.88 16.93
CA PRO A 142 -5.05 0.60 15.54
C PRO A 142 -6.54 0.27 15.37
N THR A 143 -7.22 -0.20 16.42
CA THR A 143 -8.65 -0.53 16.42
C THR A 143 -9.57 0.67 16.68
N CYS A 144 -9.02 1.87 16.87
CA CYS A 144 -9.78 3.11 17.05
C CYS A 144 -10.69 3.13 18.27
N THR A 145 -10.26 2.50 19.36
CA THR A 145 -11.01 2.51 20.62
C THR A 145 -10.46 3.53 21.61
N TRP A 146 -9.21 3.99 21.47
CA TRP A 146 -8.54 4.93 22.37
C TRP A 146 -7.93 6.10 21.59
N GLY A 147 -8.11 7.32 22.10
CA GLY A 147 -7.61 8.57 21.51
C GLY A 147 -6.90 9.47 22.51
#